data_AF-A0A6C0L5K5-F1
#
_entry.id   AF-A0A6C0L5K5-F1
#
_cell.length_a   1.000
_cell.length_b   1.000
_cell.length_c   1.000
_cell.angle_alpha   90.00
_cell.angle_beta   90.00
_cell.angle_gamma   90.00
#
_symmetry.space_group_name_H-M   'P 1'
#
loop_
_entity.id
_entity.type
_entity.pdbx_description
1 polymer ?
#
loop_
_entity_poly.entity_id
_entity_poly.type
_entity_poly.pdbx_seq_one_letter_code
_entity_poly.pdbx_strand_id
1 'polypeptide(L)'
;MSFASLMRDKVNVLKADGTKHEGIKCSVSGSDTIMIMSPTFAVDHDDLVVRTTSLGQDETYKVIDPKFSEGSGSGAIPPHYKLKVKKLGIPEAKAAVQSITYNFNGHNARVNNSSVDNSVNTVQIDNRAQTYINELREVLKTAPLSDSEREEALEVADAIEAQFESGKPKKSVIGALLAGLPSIESVLSIAASIAELVQQPVA
;
A
#
# COMPACT_ATOMS: atom_id res chain seq x y z
N MET A 1 41.92 -19.56 12.80
CA MET A 1 41.12 -18.64 11.96
C MET A 1 39.76 -18.46 12.61
N SER A 2 39.31 -17.24 12.87
CA SER A 2 37.98 -16.99 13.46
C SER A 2 36.90 -17.00 12.37
N PHE A 3 35.66 -17.36 12.70
CA PHE A 3 34.54 -17.29 11.75
C PHE A 3 34.33 -15.87 11.20
N ALA A 4 34.61 -14.84 12.00
CA ALA A 4 34.58 -13.45 11.56
C ALA A 4 35.54 -13.14 10.39
N SER A 5 36.66 -13.87 10.28
CA SER A 5 37.65 -13.67 9.20
C SER A 5 37.17 -14.18 7.82
N LEU A 6 36.05 -14.91 7.78
CA LEU A 6 35.41 -15.41 6.56
C LEU A 6 34.36 -14.43 5.98
N MET A 7 33.94 -13.42 6.75
CA MET A 7 32.94 -12.43 6.36
C MET A 7 33.58 -11.26 5.58
N ARG A 8 34.02 -11.55 4.35
CA ARG A 8 34.79 -10.61 3.51
C ARG A 8 33.92 -9.81 2.54
N ASP A 9 32.69 -10.26 2.33
CA ASP A 9 31.77 -9.65 1.38
C ASP A 9 30.83 -8.66 2.07
N LYS A 10 30.34 -7.70 1.29
CA LYS A 10 29.25 -6.81 1.67
C LYS A 10 28.10 -6.96 0.69
N VAL A 11 26.89 -7.07 1.23
CA VAL A 11 25.66 -7.19 0.46
C VAL A 11 24.62 -6.21 0.97
N ASN A 12 23.70 -5.87 0.09
CA ASN A 12 22.46 -5.21 0.44
C ASN A 12 21.32 -6.24 0.36
N VAL A 13 20.43 -6.25 1.35
CA VAL A 13 19.21 -7.06 1.32
C VAL A 13 18.05 -6.12 1.00
N LEU A 14 17.33 -6.41 -0.08
CA LEU A 14 16.14 -5.71 -0.51
C LEU A 14 14.93 -6.61 -0.25
N LYS A 15 14.04 -6.12 0.59
CA LYS A 15 12.78 -6.76 0.98
C LYS A 15 11.71 -6.60 -0.09
N ALA A 16 10.74 -7.50 -0.08
CA ALA A 16 9.56 -7.40 -0.95
C ALA A 16 8.71 -6.14 -0.70
N ASP A 17 8.73 -5.57 0.52
CA ASP A 17 8.05 -4.33 0.87
C ASP A 17 8.80 -3.06 0.42
N GLY A 18 9.98 -3.21 -0.18
CA GLY A 18 10.85 -2.12 -0.62
C GLY A 18 11.87 -1.65 0.45
N THR A 19 11.81 -2.19 1.67
CA THR A 19 12.81 -1.92 2.71
C THR A 19 14.18 -2.43 2.29
N LYS A 20 15.22 -1.63 2.52
CA LYS A 20 16.60 -1.98 2.15
C LYS A 20 17.51 -1.95 3.37
N HIS A 21 18.25 -3.04 3.57
CA HIS A 21 19.31 -3.15 4.57
C HIS A 21 20.67 -3.14 3.86
N GLU A 22 21.48 -2.10 4.12
CA GLU A 22 22.71 -1.86 3.38
C GLU A 22 23.97 -2.28 4.15
N GLY A 23 25.02 -2.64 3.41
CA GLY A 23 26.36 -2.83 3.96
C GLY A 23 26.49 -4.04 4.89
N ILE A 24 25.63 -5.04 4.71
CA ILE A 24 25.59 -6.24 5.54
C ILE A 24 26.81 -7.10 5.23
N LYS A 25 27.62 -7.36 6.27
CA LYS A 25 28.77 -8.25 6.13
C LYS A 25 28.29 -9.69 5.99
N CYS A 26 28.83 -10.37 4.99
CA CYS A 26 28.49 -11.74 4.71
C CYS A 26 29.70 -12.52 4.19
N SER A 27 29.51 -13.83 4.05
CA SER A 27 30.41 -14.70 3.31
C SER A 27 29.62 -15.36 2.19
N VAL A 28 30.05 -15.15 0.96
CA VAL A 28 29.50 -15.86 -0.20
C VAL A 28 30.35 -17.09 -0.44
N SER A 29 29.73 -18.26 -0.34
CA SER A 29 30.41 -19.56 -0.50
C SER A 29 29.76 -20.31 -1.66
N GLY A 30 30.49 -20.47 -2.76
CA GLY A 30 29.95 -21.06 -3.99
C GLY A 30 28.93 -20.15 -4.67
N SER A 31 28.08 -20.73 -5.53
CA SER A 31 27.10 -19.98 -6.33
C SER A 31 25.70 -19.90 -5.70
N ASP A 32 25.45 -20.59 -4.59
CA ASP A 32 24.09 -20.82 -4.05
C ASP A 32 23.95 -20.60 -2.55
N THR A 33 25.03 -20.23 -1.83
CA THR A 33 24.99 -20.09 -0.38
C THR A 33 25.57 -18.75 0.07
N ILE A 34 24.77 -18.00 0.84
CA ILE A 34 25.21 -16.76 1.49
C ILE A 34 25.00 -16.90 2.99
N MET A 35 26.04 -16.60 3.77
CA MET A 35 25.98 -16.59 5.23
C MET A 35 26.04 -15.16 5.76
N ILE A 36 25.06 -14.79 6.59
CA ILE A 36 25.00 -13.49 7.28
C ILE A 36 25.14 -13.74 8.78
N MET A 37 26.12 -13.11 9.42
CA MET A 37 26.35 -13.24 10.86
C MET A 37 25.72 -12.09 11.63
N SER A 38 25.25 -12.38 12.84
CA SER A 38 24.64 -11.42 13.77
C SER A 38 23.59 -10.51 13.10
N PRO A 39 22.61 -11.08 12.39
CA PRO A 39 21.59 -10.29 11.71
C PRO A 39 20.74 -9.52 12.74
N THR A 40 20.42 -8.26 12.44
CA THR A 40 19.51 -7.42 13.24
C THR A 40 18.12 -7.31 12.61
N PHE A 41 17.85 -8.12 11.57
CA PHE A 41 16.62 -8.12 10.78
C PHE A 41 16.30 -9.55 10.32
N ALA A 42 15.03 -9.82 10.04
CA ALA A 42 14.59 -11.09 9.46
C ALA A 42 14.92 -11.14 7.96
N VAL A 43 15.15 -12.33 7.40
CA VAL A 43 15.29 -12.55 5.95
C VAL A 43 14.21 -13.55 5.52
N ASP A 44 13.45 -13.20 4.50
CA ASP A 44 12.29 -13.96 4.05
C ASP A 44 12.55 -14.63 2.71
N HIS A 45 11.69 -15.58 2.36
CA HIS A 45 11.68 -16.17 1.03
C HIS A 45 11.42 -15.07 -0.03
N ASP A 46 12.02 -15.20 -1.21
CA ASP A 46 11.96 -14.26 -2.33
C ASP A 46 12.66 -12.91 -2.13
N ASP A 47 13.21 -12.60 -0.96
CA ASP A 47 14.05 -11.41 -0.76
C ASP A 47 15.22 -11.39 -1.76
N LEU A 48 15.68 -10.19 -2.12
CA LEU A 48 16.80 -10.00 -3.03
C LEU A 48 18.06 -9.63 -2.26
N VAL A 49 19.16 -10.32 -2.55
CA VAL A 49 20.49 -10.01 -2.03
C VAL A 49 21.34 -9.49 -3.16
N VAL A 50 21.82 -8.25 -3.05
CA VAL A 50 22.67 -7.60 -4.05
C VAL A 50 24.08 -7.49 -3.49
N ARG A 51 25.02 -8.20 -4.13
CA ARG A 51 26.45 -8.14 -3.82
C ARG A 51 27.16 -7.25 -4.82
N THR A 52 27.85 -6.22 -4.33
CA THR A 52 28.79 -5.46 -5.14
C THR A 52 30.18 -6.05 -4.97
N THR A 53 30.73 -6.62 -6.03
CA THR A 53 32.09 -7.20 -6.03
C THR A 53 33.15 -6.10 -5.96
N SER A 54 34.38 -6.46 -5.58
CA SER A 54 35.52 -5.52 -5.58
C SER A 54 35.87 -4.97 -6.97
N LEU A 55 35.36 -5.58 -8.03
CA LEU A 55 35.49 -5.13 -9.41
C LEU A 55 34.33 -4.19 -9.84
N GLY A 56 33.44 -3.82 -8.92
CA GLY A 56 32.32 -2.91 -9.18
C GLY A 56 31.15 -3.56 -9.94
N GLN A 57 31.15 -4.88 -10.10
CA GLN A 57 30.01 -5.60 -10.68
C GLN A 57 29.01 -5.99 -9.61
N ASP A 58 27.73 -5.72 -9.88
CA ASP A 58 26.63 -6.15 -9.03
C ASP A 58 26.15 -7.54 -9.44
N GLU A 59 26.02 -8.40 -8.43
CA GLU A 59 25.43 -9.73 -8.54
C GLU A 59 24.16 -9.76 -7.70
N THR A 60 23.03 -10.02 -8.34
CA THR A 60 21.74 -10.16 -7.66
C THR A 60 21.40 -11.62 -7.45
N TYR A 61 21.00 -11.95 -6.24
CA TYR A 61 20.61 -13.27 -5.81
C TYR A 61 19.20 -13.21 -5.24
N LYS A 62 18.38 -14.21 -5.55
CA LYS A 62 17.06 -14.39 -4.95
C LYS A 62 17.14 -15.42 -3.82
N VAL A 63 16.59 -15.10 -2.65
CA VAL A 63 16.53 -16.02 -1.51
C VAL A 63 15.50 -17.11 -1.78
N ILE A 64 15.95 -18.37 -1.71
CA ILE A 64 15.13 -19.57 -1.92
C ILE A 64 14.81 -20.25 -0.59
N ASP A 65 15.72 -20.21 0.38
CA ASP A 65 15.48 -20.80 1.69
C ASP A 65 16.32 -20.08 2.76
N PRO A 66 15.71 -19.23 3.60
CA PRO A 66 16.38 -18.59 4.71
C PRO A 66 16.34 -19.48 5.96
N LYS A 67 17.50 -20.01 6.37
CA LYS A 67 17.62 -20.77 7.62
C LYS A 67 18.35 -19.97 8.69
N PHE A 68 17.62 -19.58 9.74
CA PHE A 68 18.21 -18.97 10.93
C PHE A 68 18.70 -20.03 11.92
N SER A 69 19.82 -19.75 12.58
CA SER A 69 20.37 -20.55 13.67
C SER A 69 20.88 -19.63 14.77
N GLU A 70 20.50 -19.90 16.01
CA GLU A 70 20.95 -19.18 17.22
C GLU A 70 22.46 -19.31 17.48
N GLY A 71 23.13 -20.21 16.75
CA GLY A 71 24.57 -20.44 16.86
C GLY A 71 24.90 -21.53 17.87
N SER A 72 26.18 -21.66 18.22
CA SER A 72 26.63 -22.67 19.20
C SER A 72 26.76 -22.03 20.58
N GLY A 73 26.18 -22.66 21.61
CA GLY A 73 26.16 -22.17 22.99
C GLY A 73 27.53 -21.94 23.66
N SER A 74 28.63 -22.35 23.03
CA SER A 74 30.01 -22.06 23.46
C SER A 74 30.56 -20.71 22.97
N GLY A 75 29.77 -19.90 22.25
CA GLY A 75 30.17 -18.57 21.76
C GLY A 75 31.10 -18.58 20.53
N ALA A 76 31.45 -19.76 20.01
CA ALA A 76 32.31 -19.90 18.83
C ALA A 76 31.62 -19.49 17.51
N ILE A 77 30.30 -19.68 17.44
CA ILE A 77 29.48 -19.33 16.28
C ILE A 77 28.29 -18.48 16.80
N PRO A 78 28.24 -17.18 16.49
CA PRO A 78 27.09 -16.35 16.85
C PRO A 78 25.85 -16.70 16.02
N PRO A 79 24.68 -16.12 16.38
CA PRO A 79 23.48 -16.24 15.56
C PRO A 79 23.74 -15.85 14.12
N HIS A 80 23.22 -16.63 13.17
CA HIS A 80 23.48 -16.41 11.76
C HIS A 80 22.36 -16.96 10.87
N TYR A 81 22.24 -16.36 9.68
CA TYR A 81 21.48 -16.94 8.58
C TYR A 81 22.40 -17.74 7.68
N LYS A 82 21.95 -18.93 7.28
CA LYS A 82 22.43 -19.65 6.11
C LYS A 82 21.34 -19.56 5.05
N LEU A 83 21.57 -18.74 4.03
CA LEU A 83 20.64 -18.52 2.94
C LEU A 83 21.00 -19.43 1.77
N LYS A 84 20.04 -20.22 1.30
CA LYS A 84 20.10 -20.81 -0.03
C LYS A 84 19.58 -19.80 -1.03
N VAL A 85 20.37 -19.51 -2.06
CA VAL A 85 20.07 -18.46 -3.03
C VAL A 85 20.20 -18.95 -4.47
N LYS A 86 19.50 -18.27 -5.38
CA LYS A 86 19.62 -18.45 -6.82
C LYS A 86 20.19 -17.16 -7.42
N LYS A 87 21.34 -17.24 -8.09
CA LYS A 87 21.89 -16.11 -8.86
C LYS A 87 20.95 -15.77 -10.01
N LEU A 88 20.55 -14.51 -10.11
CA LEU A 88 19.72 -14.01 -11.20
C LEU A 88 20.60 -13.52 -12.36
N GLY A 89 20.17 -13.75 -13.60
CA GLY A 89 20.81 -13.15 -14.77
C GLY A 89 20.61 -11.63 -14.82
N ILE A 90 21.37 -10.90 -15.65
CA ILE A 90 21.25 -9.43 -15.79
C ILE A 90 19.80 -8.99 -16.11
N PRO A 91 19.05 -9.64 -17.02
CA PRO A 91 17.65 -9.27 -17.29
C PRO A 91 16.72 -9.58 -16.11
N GLU A 92 16.91 -10.73 -15.46
CA GLU A 92 16.10 -11.16 -14.32
C GLU A 92 16.33 -10.28 -13.09
N ALA A 93 17.58 -9.88 -12.85
CA ALA A 93 17.97 -8.95 -11.80
C ALA A 93 17.33 -7.56 -12.00
N LYS A 94 17.39 -7.04 -13.24
CA LYS A 94 16.71 -5.78 -13.56
C LYS A 94 15.21 -5.88 -13.38
N ALA A 95 14.56 -6.93 -13.87
CA ALA A 95 13.12 -7.11 -13.70
C ALA A 95 12.70 -7.25 -12.22
N ALA A 96 13.50 -7.95 -11.41
CA ALA A 96 13.22 -8.16 -10.00
C ALA A 96 13.44 -6.88 -9.15
N VAL A 97 14.41 -6.03 -9.52
CA VAL A 97 14.64 -4.73 -8.87
C VAL A 97 13.69 -3.65 -9.39
N GLN A 98 13.25 -3.76 -10.65
CA GLN A 98 12.36 -2.80 -11.33
C GLN A 98 10.88 -3.19 -11.27
N SER A 99 10.45 -4.15 -10.45
CA SER A 99 9.02 -4.35 -10.19
C SER A 99 8.49 -3.16 -9.38
N ILE A 100 8.29 -2.03 -10.07
CA ILE A 100 7.63 -0.85 -9.56
C ILE A 100 6.15 -1.18 -9.63
N THR A 101 5.59 -1.64 -8.51
CA THR A 101 4.14 -1.74 -8.36
C THR A 101 3.59 -0.34 -8.35
N TYR A 102 3.06 0.10 -9.49
CA TYR A 102 2.35 1.35 -9.54
C TYR A 102 0.91 1.16 -9.09
N ASN A 103 0.59 1.67 -7.91
CA ASN A 103 -0.77 1.69 -7.39
C ASN A 103 -1.50 2.92 -7.94
N PHE A 104 -2.32 2.72 -8.97
CA PHE A 104 -3.15 3.77 -9.55
C PHE A 104 -4.56 3.72 -8.96
N ASN A 105 -5.00 4.83 -8.38
CA ASN A 105 -6.34 4.99 -7.85
C ASN A 105 -6.96 6.27 -8.44
N GLY A 106 -8.27 6.24 -8.68
CA GLY A 106 -9.03 7.39 -9.17
C GLY A 106 -9.48 7.27 -10.63
N HIS A 107 -10.47 8.09 -10.98
CA HIS A 107 -10.99 8.20 -12.34
C HIS A 107 -9.88 8.66 -13.31
N ASN A 108 -9.78 8.06 -14.49
CA ASN A 108 -8.77 8.36 -15.52
C ASN A 108 -7.30 8.07 -15.14
N ALA A 109 -7.01 7.25 -14.13
CA ALA A 109 -5.63 6.88 -13.84
C ALA A 109 -5.05 6.01 -14.99
N ARG A 110 -3.97 6.48 -15.63
CA ARG A 110 -3.34 5.82 -16.78
C ARG A 110 -1.81 5.87 -16.74
N VAL A 111 -1.18 4.83 -17.27
CA VAL A 111 0.25 4.79 -17.59
C VAL A 111 0.41 4.46 -19.04
N ASN A 112 1.08 5.36 -19.75
CA ASN A 112 1.53 5.11 -21.11
C ASN A 112 3.02 4.84 -21.04
N ASN A 113 3.41 3.57 -21.17
CA ASN A 113 4.81 3.19 -21.25
C ASN A 113 5.21 3.03 -22.71
N SER A 114 6.04 3.97 -23.20
CA SER A 114 6.54 3.99 -24.58
C SER A 114 5.46 3.95 -25.68
N SER A 115 4.26 4.47 -25.41
CA SER A 115 3.19 4.60 -26.40
C SER A 115 2.58 6.01 -26.41
N VAL A 116 2.08 6.42 -27.57
CA VAL A 116 1.23 7.61 -27.72
C VAL A 116 -0.21 7.13 -27.72
N ASP A 117 -0.89 7.34 -26.60
CA ASP A 117 -2.29 7.00 -26.42
C ASP A 117 -3.19 8.05 -27.08
N ASN A 118 -3.92 7.64 -28.13
CA ASN A 118 -4.91 8.47 -28.84
C ASN A 118 -6.36 8.15 -28.42
N SER A 119 -6.56 7.47 -27.29
CA SER A 119 -7.90 7.18 -26.80
C SER A 119 -8.53 8.38 -26.11
N VAL A 120 -9.86 8.48 -26.24
CA VAL A 120 -10.68 9.43 -25.48
C VAL A 120 -11.37 8.64 -24.38
N ASN A 121 -10.91 8.81 -23.14
CA ASN A 121 -11.61 8.27 -21.98
C ASN A 121 -12.71 9.25 -21.57
N THR A 122 -13.96 8.81 -21.63
CA THR A 122 -15.12 9.58 -21.17
C THR A 122 -15.58 8.99 -19.84
N VAL A 123 -15.35 9.72 -18.76
CA VAL A 123 -15.85 9.37 -17.43
C VAL A 123 -17.13 10.16 -17.18
N GLN A 124 -18.27 9.47 -17.11
CA GLN A 124 -19.47 10.03 -16.48
C GLN A 124 -19.28 9.91 -14.96
N ILE A 125 -18.81 10.99 -14.33
CA ILE A 125 -18.89 11.11 -12.88
C ILE A 125 -20.37 11.33 -12.56
N ASP A 126 -21.01 10.32 -12.00
CA ASP A 126 -22.35 10.48 -11.44
C ASP A 126 -22.26 11.38 -10.20
N ASN A 127 -22.43 12.68 -10.43
CA ASN A 127 -22.28 13.69 -9.38
C ASN A 127 -23.58 13.92 -8.58
N ARG A 128 -24.61 13.10 -8.79
CA ARG A 128 -25.93 13.28 -8.14
C ARG A 128 -25.81 13.30 -6.62
N ALA A 129 -24.95 12.44 -6.06
CA ALA A 129 -24.71 12.39 -4.61
C ALA A 129 -24.17 13.73 -4.09
N GLN A 130 -23.14 14.28 -4.74
CA GLN A 130 -22.54 15.54 -4.31
C GLN A 130 -23.50 16.72 -4.49
N THR A 131 -24.33 16.71 -5.54
CA THR A 131 -25.39 17.71 -5.73
C THR A 131 -26.38 17.69 -4.56
N TYR A 132 -26.96 16.55 -4.23
CA TYR A 132 -27.93 16.46 -3.13
C TYR A 132 -27.32 16.77 -1.77
N ILE A 133 -26.07 16.38 -1.52
CA ILE A 133 -25.37 16.71 -0.27
C ILE A 133 -25.13 18.21 -0.15
N ASN A 134 -24.76 18.89 -1.23
CA ASN A 134 -24.59 20.34 -1.22
C ASN A 134 -25.93 21.06 -1.01
N GLU A 135 -27.01 20.60 -1.66
CA GLU A 135 -28.36 21.10 -1.41
C GLU A 135 -28.77 20.92 0.05
N LEU A 136 -28.49 19.75 0.64
CA LEU A 136 -28.75 19.46 2.05
C LEU A 136 -28.03 20.49 2.95
N ARG A 137 -26.75 20.77 2.70
CA ARG A 137 -25.97 21.76 3.46
C ARG A 137 -26.57 23.16 3.37
N GLU A 138 -26.98 23.60 2.19
CA GLU A 138 -27.58 24.93 2.03
C GLU A 138 -28.94 25.05 2.74
N VAL A 139 -29.76 23.99 2.68
CA VAL A 139 -31.01 23.93 3.46
C VAL A 139 -30.72 23.96 4.96
N LEU A 140 -29.77 23.17 5.45
CA LEU A 140 -29.40 23.15 6.87
C LEU A 140 -28.84 24.49 7.36
N LYS A 141 -28.12 25.25 6.54
CA LYS A 141 -27.63 26.61 6.88
C LYS A 141 -28.74 27.65 6.99
N THR A 142 -29.82 27.49 6.23
CA THR A 142 -30.95 28.43 6.21
C THR A 142 -32.10 28.00 7.11
N ALA A 143 -32.09 26.77 7.60
CA ALA A 143 -33.14 26.20 8.43
C ALA A 143 -33.30 26.94 9.78
N PRO A 144 -34.52 26.97 10.34
CA PRO A 144 -34.81 27.58 11.65
C PRO A 144 -34.36 26.66 12.80
N LEU A 145 -33.06 26.39 12.86
CA LEU A 145 -32.39 25.58 13.90
C LEU A 145 -31.58 26.48 14.83
N SER A 146 -31.36 26.03 16.07
CA SER A 146 -30.35 26.64 16.93
C SER A 146 -28.94 26.43 16.36
N ASP A 147 -27.97 27.23 16.80
CA ASP A 147 -26.59 27.11 16.31
C ASP A 147 -26.00 25.73 16.59
N SER A 148 -26.29 25.15 17.77
CA SER A 148 -25.85 23.79 18.15
C SER A 148 -26.47 22.71 17.24
N GLU A 149 -27.79 22.74 17.03
CA GLU A 149 -28.48 21.76 16.17
C GLU A 149 -28.04 21.88 14.71
N ARG A 150 -27.72 23.10 14.25
CA ARG A 150 -27.20 23.34 12.91
C ARG A 150 -25.81 22.75 12.74
N GLU A 151 -24.93 22.95 13.71
CA GLU A 151 -23.58 22.40 13.69
C GLU A 151 -23.62 20.86 13.65
N GLU A 152 -24.41 20.24 14.54
CA GLU A 152 -24.61 18.77 14.55
C GLU A 152 -25.17 18.26 13.22
N ALA A 153 -26.17 18.93 12.63
CA ALA A 153 -26.74 18.50 11.36
C ALA A 153 -25.76 18.64 10.18
N LEU A 154 -24.89 19.66 10.20
CA LEU A 154 -23.84 19.84 9.21
C LEU A 154 -22.75 18.76 9.34
N GLU A 155 -22.38 18.37 10.57
CA GLU A 155 -21.48 17.23 10.79
C GLU A 155 -22.06 15.92 10.25
N VAL A 156 -23.38 15.71 10.39
CA VAL A 156 -24.05 14.55 9.78
C VAL A 156 -23.96 14.60 8.25
N ALA A 157 -24.11 15.78 7.62
CA ALA A 157 -23.94 15.93 6.18
C ALA A 157 -22.49 15.61 5.73
N ASP A 158 -21.49 16.02 6.51
CA ASP A 158 -20.08 15.71 6.25
C ASP A 158 -19.80 14.19 6.38
N ALA A 159 -20.38 13.54 7.38
CA ALA A 159 -20.29 12.08 7.54
C ALA A 159 -20.93 11.32 6.37
N ILE A 160 -22.03 11.84 5.80
CA ILE A 160 -22.66 11.28 4.59
C ILE A 160 -21.72 11.44 3.40
N GLU A 161 -21.11 12.60 3.18
CA GLU A 161 -20.14 12.82 2.09
C GLU A 161 -18.97 11.84 2.19
N ALA A 162 -18.40 11.68 3.38
CA ALA A 162 -17.30 10.72 3.62
C ALA A 162 -17.69 9.26 3.25
N GLN A 163 -18.97 8.86 3.43
CA GLN A 163 -19.42 7.55 2.97
C GLN A 163 -19.39 7.41 1.45
N PHE A 164 -19.76 8.46 0.70
CA PHE A 164 -19.70 8.44 -0.76
C PHE A 164 -18.24 8.52 -1.27
N GLU A 165 -17.39 9.34 -0.65
CA GLU A 165 -15.98 9.47 -1.00
C GLU A 165 -15.17 8.18 -0.77
N SER A 166 -15.61 7.32 0.16
CA SER A 166 -15.02 6.00 0.36
C SER A 166 -15.13 5.07 -0.86
N GLY A 167 -15.95 5.43 -1.85
CA GLY A 167 -16.21 4.64 -3.06
C GLY A 167 -17.09 3.40 -2.83
N LYS A 168 -17.44 3.09 -1.59
CA LYS A 168 -18.32 1.97 -1.21
C LYS A 168 -19.33 2.41 -0.14
N PRO A 169 -20.23 3.36 -0.46
CA PRO A 169 -21.23 3.86 0.49
C PRO A 169 -22.08 2.72 1.04
N LYS A 170 -22.13 2.58 2.37
CA LYS A 170 -22.93 1.54 3.03
C LYS A 170 -24.36 2.03 3.26
N LYS A 171 -25.34 1.38 2.62
CA LYS A 171 -26.76 1.70 2.76
C LYS A 171 -27.24 1.81 4.21
N SER A 172 -26.83 0.87 5.07
CA SER A 172 -27.23 0.87 6.48
C SER A 172 -26.67 2.07 7.25
N VAL A 173 -25.44 2.48 6.94
CA VAL A 173 -24.78 3.63 7.58
C VAL A 173 -25.43 4.93 7.11
N ILE A 174 -25.60 5.09 5.80
CA ILE A 174 -26.24 6.28 5.23
C ILE A 174 -27.69 6.40 5.74
N GLY A 175 -28.44 5.31 5.78
CA GLY A 175 -29.80 5.31 6.33
C GLY A 175 -29.85 5.77 7.80
N ALA A 176 -28.89 5.35 8.62
CA ALA A 176 -28.80 5.79 10.01
C ALA A 176 -28.43 7.28 10.14
N LEU A 177 -27.50 7.76 9.32
CA LEU A 177 -27.10 9.18 9.28
C LEU A 177 -28.28 10.07 8.84
N LEU A 178 -28.98 9.68 7.77
CA LEU A 178 -30.15 10.41 7.28
C LEU A 178 -31.29 10.46 8.31
N ALA A 179 -31.46 9.40 9.11
CA ALA A 179 -32.44 9.37 10.19
C ALA A 179 -32.07 10.28 11.38
N GLY A 180 -30.80 10.68 11.49
CA GLY A 180 -30.32 11.62 12.51
C GLY A 180 -30.48 13.10 12.14
N LEU A 181 -30.93 13.40 10.91
CA LEU A 181 -31.15 14.78 10.47
C LEU A 181 -32.45 15.38 11.06
N PRO A 182 -32.52 16.72 11.21
CA PRO A 182 -33.70 17.39 11.71
C PRO A 182 -34.92 17.15 10.80
N SER A 183 -36.10 16.99 11.41
CA SER A 183 -37.37 16.68 10.73
C SER A 183 -37.99 17.91 10.07
N ILE A 184 -37.31 18.45 9.04
CA ILE A 184 -37.76 19.58 8.22
C ILE A 184 -38.11 19.05 6.83
N GLU A 185 -39.24 19.49 6.26
CA GLU A 185 -39.75 18.96 4.98
C GLU A 185 -38.71 18.97 3.85
N SER A 186 -38.00 20.09 3.66
CA SER A 186 -36.94 20.22 2.66
C SER A 186 -35.77 19.28 2.91
N VAL A 187 -35.37 19.10 4.17
CA VAL A 187 -34.31 18.16 4.58
C VAL A 187 -34.74 16.72 4.30
N LEU A 188 -35.97 16.35 4.63
CA LEU A 188 -36.51 15.01 4.40
C LEU A 188 -36.60 14.66 2.91
N SER A 189 -37.00 15.63 2.07
CA SER A 189 -37.05 15.43 0.61
C SER A 189 -35.67 15.16 0.01
N ILE A 190 -34.65 15.92 0.44
CA ILE A 190 -33.28 15.73 -0.01
C ILE A 190 -32.72 14.41 0.53
N ALA A 191 -33.00 14.10 1.80
CA ALA A 191 -32.61 12.84 2.42
C ALA A 191 -33.19 11.62 1.68
N ALA A 192 -34.44 11.69 1.23
CA ALA A 192 -35.04 10.64 0.39
C ALA A 192 -34.30 10.47 -0.94
N SER A 193 -33.92 11.58 -1.59
CA SER A 193 -33.15 11.56 -2.84
C SER A 193 -31.76 10.92 -2.66
N ILE A 194 -31.07 11.24 -1.56
CA ILE A 194 -29.79 10.61 -1.19
C ILE A 194 -29.98 9.12 -0.90
N ALA A 195 -31.05 8.73 -0.20
CA ALA A 195 -31.33 7.33 0.11
C ALA A 195 -31.61 6.51 -1.16
N GLU A 196 -32.24 7.09 -2.17
CA GLU A 196 -32.52 6.43 -3.45
C GLU A 196 -31.24 6.15 -4.24
N LEU A 197 -30.26 7.05 -4.21
CA LEU A 197 -28.96 6.85 -4.88
C LEU A 197 -28.24 5.58 -4.42
N VAL A 198 -28.41 5.19 -3.15
CA VAL A 198 -27.79 3.98 -2.57
C VAL A 198 -28.66 2.73 -2.77
N GLN A 199 -29.87 2.88 -3.30
CA GLN A 199 -30.80 1.77 -3.60
C GLN A 199 -30.73 1.30 -5.05
N GLN A 200 -30.31 2.15 -5.98
CA GLN A 200 -30.19 1.76 -7.39
C GLN A 200 -28.93 0.90 -7.60
N PRO A 201 -29.04 -0.28 -8.27
CA PRO A 201 -27.88 -1.07 -8.60
C PRO A 201 -26.99 -0.27 -9.56
N VAL A 202 -25.70 -0.15 -9.21
CA VAL A 202 -24.68 0.37 -10.13
C VAL A 202 -24.67 -0.57 -11.34
N ALA A 203 -25.16 -0.09 -12.48
CA ALA A 203 -25.21 -0.82 -13.75
C ALA A 203 -23.81 -0.97 -14.35
#